data_AF-A0AAE3YHA0-F1
#
_entry.id   AF-A0AAE3YHA0-F1
#
_cell.length_a   1.000
_cell.length_b   1.000
_cell.length_c   1.000
_cell.angle_alpha   90.00
_cell.angle_beta   90.00
_cell.angle_gamma   90.00
#
_symmetry.space_group_name_H-M   'P 1'
#
loop_
_entity.id
_entity.type
_entity.pdbx_description
1 polymer ?
#
loop_
_entity_poly.entity_id
_entity_poly.type
_entity_poly.pdbx_seq_one_letter_code
_entity_poly.pdbx_strand_id
1 'polypeptide(L)' 'MCRAVTCRKCGKSTWAGCGQHVDQVMKNVPPADRCQGHENEPKEPGFLAKLFGR' A
#
# COMPACT_ATOMS: atom_id res chain seq x y z
N MET A 1 6.50 -15.01 7.55
CA MET A 1 5.22 -14.83 8.27
C MET A 1 4.32 -13.91 7.47
N CYS A 2 3.17 -14.40 6.98
CA CYS A 2 2.15 -13.54 6.39
C CYS A 2 1.29 -12.97 7.51
N ARG A 3 1.08 -11.64 7.53
CA ARG A 3 0.19 -10.99 8.50
C ARG A 3 -0.56 -9.83 7.88
N ALA A 4 -1.72 -9.51 8.46
CA ALA A 4 -2.42 -8.27 8.16
C ALA A 4 -1.66 -7.11 8.80
N VAL A 5 -1.47 -6.03 8.06
CA VAL A 5 -0.86 -4.79 8.53
C VAL A 5 -1.63 -3.62 7.97
N THR A 6 -1.55 -2.47 8.63
CA THR A 6 -2.17 -1.24 8.12
C THR A 6 -1.25 -0.58 7.10
N CYS A 7 -1.79 -0.19 5.96
CA CYS A 7 -1.06 0.57 4.97
C CYS A 7 -0.73 1.96 5.52
N ARG A 8 0.54 2.36 5.50
CA ARG A 8 0.96 3.70 5.96
C ARG A 8 0.58 4.83 5.01
N LYS A 9 0.16 4.52 3.78
CA LYS A 9 -0.21 5.51 2.78
C LYS A 9 -1.70 5.85 2.82
N CYS A 10 -2.57 4.84 2.77
CA CYS A 10 -4.02 5.03 2.78
C CYS A 10 -4.71 4.68 4.10
N GLY A 11 -4.01 4.13 5.09
CA GLY A 11 -4.61 3.69 6.36
C GLY A 11 -5.47 2.43 6.27
N LYS A 12 -5.62 1.83 5.08
CA LYS A 12 -6.43 0.61 4.86
C LYS A 12 -5.69 -0.67 5.26
N SER A 13 -6.43 -1.75 5.45
CA SER A 13 -5.86 -3.07 5.74
C SER A 13 -5.13 -3.62 4.51
N THR A 14 -3.89 -4.03 4.70
CA THR A 14 -3.06 -4.67 3.68
C THR A 14 -2.38 -5.91 4.27
N TRP A 15 -1.63 -6.63 3.45
CA TRP A 15 -0.87 -7.81 3.85
C TRP A 15 0.63 -7.55 3.72
N ALA A 16 1.42 -8.18 4.58
CA ALA A 16 2.86 -8.27 4.46
C ALA A 16 3.29 -9.74 4.55
N GLY A 17 4.03 -10.24 3.56
CA GLY A 17 4.51 -11.62 3.52
C GLY A 17 4.87 -12.12 2.13
N CYS A 18 4.69 -13.43 1.89
CA CYS A 18 5.02 -14.13 0.62
C CYS A 18 3.83 -14.38 -0.32
N GLY A 19 2.61 -13.98 0.06
CA GLY A 19 1.46 -13.92 -0.86
C GLY A 19 0.59 -15.17 -0.83
N GLN A 20 1.18 -16.32 -0.47
CA GLN A 20 0.48 -17.60 -0.42
C GLN A 20 -0.68 -17.66 0.58
N HIS A 21 -0.73 -16.77 1.56
CA HIS A 21 -1.77 -16.75 2.60
C HIS A 21 -2.60 -15.46 2.58
N VAL A 22 -2.63 -14.72 1.46
CA VAL A 22 -3.37 -13.46 1.35
C VAL A 22 -4.86 -13.65 1.61
N ASP A 23 -5.49 -14.66 1.01
CA ASP A 23 -6.92 -14.92 1.19
C ASP A 23 -7.27 -15.23 2.65
N GLN A 24 -6.42 -15.99 3.34
CA GLN A 24 -6.63 -16.33 4.74
C GLN A 24 -6.44 -15.11 5.65
N VAL A 25 -5.45 -14.26 5.35
CA VAL A 25 -5.17 -13.03 6.09
C VAL A 25 -6.25 -11.96 5.87
N MET A 26 -6.80 -11.88 4.65
CA MET A 26 -7.81 -10.89 4.25
C MET A 26 -9.24 -11.41 4.37
N LYS A 27 -9.46 -12.63 4.87
CA LYS A 27 -10.78 -13.28 4.94
C LYS A 27 -11.84 -12.43 5.64
N ASN A 28 -11.45 -11.73 6.71
CA ASN A 28 -12.35 -10.88 7.50
C ASN A 28 -12.31 -9.40 7.09
N VAL A 29 -11.53 -9.05 6.06
CA VAL A 29 -11.37 -7.67 5.60
C VAL A 29 -12.28 -7.46 4.39
N PRO A 30 -13.28 -6.56 4.46
CA PRO A 30 -14.12 -6.22 3.32
C PRO A 30 -13.29 -5.63 2.16
N PRO A 31 -13.68 -5.85 0.89
CA PRO A 31 -12.96 -5.29 -0.26
C PRO A 31 -12.77 -3.76 -0.20
N ALA A 32 -13.73 -3.03 0.39
CA ALA A 32 -13.67 -1.58 0.57
C ALA A 32 -12.51 -1.13 1.48
N ASP A 33 -12.19 -1.96 2.48
CA ASP A 33 -11.16 -1.72 3.49
C ASP A 33 -9.81 -2.35 3.13
N ARG A 34 -9.72 -3.00 1.97
CA ARG A 34 -8.45 -3.53 1.44
C ARG A 34 -7.68 -2.43 0.73
N CYS A 35 -6.38 -2.37 0.98
CA CYS A 35 -5.46 -1.56 0.21
C CYS A 35 -5.35 -2.12 -1.22
N GLN A 36 -5.52 -1.27 -2.23
CA GLN A 36 -5.46 -1.65 -3.66
C GLN A 36 -4.04 -1.63 -4.24
N GLY A 37 -3.02 -1.44 -3.39
CA GLY A 37 -1.65 -1.21 -3.83
C GLY A 37 -1.40 0.24 -4.22
N HIS A 38 -0.15 0.66 -4.05
CA HIS A 38 0.28 2.06 -4.23
C HIS A 38 1.52 2.15 -5.13
N GLU A 39 1.68 1.19 -6.02
CA GLU A 39 2.83 1.09 -6.94
C GLU A 39 2.75 2.16 -8.05
N ASN A 40 1.55 2.63 -8.36
CA ASN A 40 1.28 3.66 -9.37
C ASN A 40 0.91 5.03 -8.79
N GLU A 41 1.09 5.25 -7.49
CA GLU A 41 0.98 6.62 -7.01
C GLU A 41 2.07 7.46 -7.67
N PRO A 42 1.70 8.58 -8.32
CA PRO A 42 2.70 9.50 -8.82
C PRO A 42 3.54 9.91 -7.62
N LYS A 43 4.83 9.51 -7.63
CA LYS A 43 5.81 10.12 -6.75
C LYS A 43 5.80 11.59 -7.14
N GLU A 44 5.08 12.40 -6.37
CA GLU A 44 5.09 13.85 -6.49
C GLU A 44 6.54 14.29 -6.72
N PRO A 45 6.84 15.00 -7.81
CA PRO A 45 8.20 15.41 -8.11
C PRO A 45 8.69 16.22 -6.90
N GLY A 46 9.65 15.65 -6.18
CA GLY A 46 10.12 16.21 -4.92
C GLY A 46 10.46 17.68 -5.09
N PHE A 47 10.13 18.49 -4.08
CA PHE A 47 10.30 19.94 -4.06
C PHE A 47 11.65 20.43 -4.66
N LEU A 48 12.72 19.65 -4.48
CA LEU A 48 14.06 19.89 -5.05
C LEU A 48 14.10 19.85 -6.59
N ALA A 49 13.34 18.97 -7.26
CA ALA A 49 13.28 18.89 -8.72
C ALA A 49 12.71 20.17 -9.35
N LYS A 50 11.90 20.93 -8.60
CA LYS A 50 11.31 22.21 -9.04
C LYS A 50 12.27 23.39 -8.86
N LEU A 51 13.32 23.24 -8.05
CA LEU A 51 14.29 24.30 -7.75
C LEU A 51 15.48 24.29 -8.72
N PHE A 52 15.81 23.14 -9.33
CA PHE A 52 16.98 22.98 -10.20
C PHE A 52 16.64 22.80 -11.70
N GLY A 53 15.36 22.93 -12.08
CA GLY A 53 14.87 22.67 -13.45
C GLY A 53 14.70 23.90 -14.33
N ARG A 54 15.51 24.95 -14.14
CA ARG A 54 15.43 26.19 -14.93
C ARG A 54 16.78 26.55 -15.53
#